data_AF-A0A2T7LM84-F1
#
_entry.id   AF-A0A2T7LM84-F1
#
_cell.length_a   1.000
_cell.length_b   1.000
_cell.length_c   1.000
_cell.angle_alpha   90.00
_cell.angle_beta   90.00
_cell.angle_gamma   90.00
#
_symmetry.space_group_name_H-M   'P 1'
#
loop_
_entity.id
_entity.type
_entity.pdbx_description
1 polymer ?
#
loop_
_entity_poly.entity_id
_entity_poly.type
_entity_poly.pdbx_seq_one_letter_code
_entity_poly.pdbx_strand_id
1 'polypeptide(L)'
;MAAGESSWVAQETLTGRVSTLPRRRKALLAAGVVVAAGGLATVAALLLSGGGSVGGGTSRTDAAGRAGALPGPPDGIGGGAPTRIGPGEDAPAVPAPEEPSAEAPEAPGSTSTPEEGRRFTQWAGPGCTAGEYREYGRFERGEAGWYAVASGGFTGGGCDGRFSAVPMSGSPTEDRGSTATWSWHLGEGFRSCALTVFVPEGRARDVAGDPTVYRVLSDPADAHSAYTGFAVRQTQHRGSAVEVGNYPVKGDAFAVLLIDRGRDWGASDRVGAHHAAAQMRVVCR
;
A
#
# COMPACT_ATOMS: atom_id res chain seq x y z
N MET A 1 -10.88 26.44 60.58
CA MET A 1 -10.08 25.70 61.57
C MET A 1 -10.47 24.22 61.50
N ALA A 2 -9.45 23.35 61.37
CA ALA A 2 -9.41 21.88 61.48
C ALA A 2 -10.36 21.05 60.58
N ALA A 3 -9.92 20.34 59.53
CA ALA A 3 -9.02 19.18 59.43
C ALA A 3 -9.68 17.84 59.82
N GLY A 4 -9.63 16.88 58.89
CA GLY A 4 -10.09 15.50 59.08
C GLY A 4 -10.15 14.72 57.79
N GLU A 5 -8.99 14.35 57.22
CA GLU A 5 -8.88 13.33 56.18
C GLU A 5 -9.22 11.94 56.77
N SER A 6 -9.92 11.10 56.01
CA SER A 6 -9.93 9.64 56.23
C SER A 6 -10.15 8.91 54.92
N SER A 7 -9.05 8.29 54.51
CA SER A 7 -8.84 7.33 53.43
C SER A 7 -9.83 6.17 53.44
N TRP A 8 -10.39 5.84 52.26
CA TRP A 8 -11.01 4.54 51.99
C TRP A 8 -10.12 3.76 51.03
N VAL A 9 -9.22 2.97 51.60
CA VAL A 9 -8.58 1.83 50.93
C VAL A 9 -9.40 0.60 51.31
N ALA A 10 -10.19 0.09 50.37
CA ALA A 10 -10.82 -1.21 50.49
C ALA A 10 -9.92 -2.24 49.80
N GLN A 11 -9.30 -3.07 50.63
CA GLN A 11 -8.54 -4.27 50.29
C GLN A 11 -9.49 -5.48 50.36
N GLU A 12 -9.14 -6.54 49.63
CA GLU A 12 -9.80 -7.87 49.55
C GLU A 12 -11.01 -7.94 48.59
N THR A 13 -11.04 -8.84 47.59
CA THR A 13 -10.95 -10.29 47.78
C THR A 13 -10.44 -11.00 46.52
N LEU A 14 -9.37 -11.76 46.73
CA LEU A 14 -8.83 -12.74 45.81
C LEU A 14 -9.53 -14.06 46.14
N THR A 15 -10.58 -14.43 45.40
CA THR A 15 -11.14 -15.80 45.30
C THR A 15 -12.34 -15.80 44.36
N GLY A 16 -12.19 -16.29 43.12
CA GLY A 16 -13.27 -16.23 42.15
C GLY A 16 -13.10 -17.03 40.85
N ARG A 17 -12.80 -18.32 40.98
CA ARG A 17 -13.15 -19.40 40.02
C ARG A 17 -12.71 -19.26 38.56
N VAL A 18 -11.53 -19.82 38.32
CA VAL A 18 -11.17 -20.55 37.10
C VAL A 18 -12.07 -21.79 36.95
N SER A 19 -12.88 -21.84 35.90
CA SER A 19 -13.50 -23.05 35.32
C SER A 19 -14.01 -22.61 33.94
N THR A 20 -13.35 -22.93 32.84
CA THR A 20 -13.58 -24.19 32.11
C THR A 20 -12.38 -24.56 31.24
N LEU A 21 -11.59 -25.58 31.61
CA LEU A 21 -10.64 -26.23 30.69
C LEU A 21 -10.64 -27.76 30.90
N PRO A 22 -10.74 -28.56 29.82
CA PRO A 22 -10.95 -30.01 29.88
C PRO A 22 -9.73 -30.82 30.36
N ARG A 23 -10.04 -31.93 31.04
CA ARG A 23 -9.20 -32.74 31.96
C ARG A 23 -7.97 -33.49 31.39
N ARG A 24 -7.51 -33.27 30.16
CA ARG A 24 -6.50 -34.16 29.54
C ARG A 24 -5.04 -33.69 29.50
N ARG A 25 -4.67 -32.57 30.10
CA ARG A 25 -3.26 -32.09 30.08
C ARG A 25 -2.67 -31.66 31.44
N LYS A 26 -3.23 -32.16 32.55
CA LYS A 26 -2.66 -31.94 33.91
C LYS A 26 -1.55 -32.94 34.31
N ALA A 27 -1.09 -33.80 33.40
CA ALA A 27 -0.11 -34.84 33.71
C ALA A 27 1.36 -34.50 33.31
N LEU A 28 1.64 -33.30 32.79
CA LEU A 28 3.01 -32.92 32.34
C LEU A 28 3.59 -31.67 33.02
N LEU A 29 3.04 -31.22 34.14
CA LEU A 29 3.59 -30.09 34.92
C LEU A 29 3.88 -30.46 36.38
N ALA A 30 4.24 -31.72 36.62
CA ALA A 30 4.74 -32.22 37.90
C ALA A 30 6.00 -33.08 37.68
N ALA A 31 6.96 -32.56 36.91
CA ALA A 31 8.32 -33.08 36.78
C ALA A 31 9.20 -31.98 36.18
N GLY A 32 9.75 -31.10 37.01
CA GLY A 32 10.62 -30.01 36.54
C GLY A 32 10.90 -28.90 37.55
N VAL A 33 10.77 -29.17 38.86
CA VAL A 33 11.20 -28.26 39.93
C VAL A 33 11.99 -29.08 40.95
N VAL A 34 13.22 -29.48 40.60
CA VAL A 34 14.33 -29.78 41.52
C VAL A 34 15.63 -29.62 40.70
N VAL A 35 16.64 -28.96 41.26
CA VAL A 35 17.99 -28.63 40.70
C VAL A 35 17.99 -27.37 39.80
N ALA A 36 18.56 -26.21 40.12
CA ALA A 36 19.64 -25.87 41.03
C ALA A 36 19.43 -24.46 41.65
N ALA A 37 19.42 -24.42 42.98
CA ALA A 37 19.75 -23.22 43.75
C ALA A 37 21.05 -23.55 44.49
N GLY A 38 22.14 -22.84 44.18
CA GLY A 38 23.41 -23.01 44.87
C GLY A 38 24.53 -22.22 44.19
N GLY A 39 24.94 -21.11 44.82
CA GLY A 39 26.20 -20.43 44.50
C GLY A 39 26.14 -18.91 44.56
N LEU A 40 26.20 -18.34 45.76
CA LEU A 40 26.59 -16.94 45.99
C LEU A 40 27.88 -16.93 46.83
N ALA A 41 28.77 -15.97 46.53
CA ALA A 41 30.02 -15.59 47.21
C ALA A 41 31.24 -16.49 46.89
N THR A 42 32.47 -16.06 46.57
CA THR A 42 33.31 -14.84 46.71
C THR A 42 34.40 -14.92 45.60
N VAL A 43 35.07 -13.88 45.07
CA VAL A 43 36.19 -13.08 45.63
C VAL A 43 36.58 -12.01 44.59
N ALA A 44 36.82 -10.79 45.06
CA ALA A 44 37.49 -9.72 44.33
C ALA A 44 39.01 -9.91 44.32
N ALA A 45 39.67 -9.73 43.17
CA ALA A 45 41.03 -9.18 43.04
C ALA A 45 41.43 -9.12 41.55
N LEU A 46 41.70 -7.91 41.05
CA LEU A 46 42.83 -7.51 40.18
C LEU A 46 42.47 -6.23 39.41
N LEU A 47 42.59 -5.11 40.12
CA LEU A 47 43.09 -3.86 39.55
C LEU A 47 44.63 -3.93 39.51
N LEU A 48 45.25 -2.90 38.92
CA LEU A 48 46.64 -2.74 38.43
C LEU A 48 46.76 -3.27 36.99
N SER A 49 46.81 -2.43 35.95
CA SER A 49 47.88 -1.44 35.76
C SER A 49 47.54 -0.42 34.67
N GLY A 50 47.90 0.86 34.90
CA GLY A 50 48.06 1.93 33.90
C GLY A 50 46.80 2.75 33.62
N GLY A 51 46.61 4.00 34.05
CA GLY A 51 47.59 5.06 34.35
C GLY A 51 47.89 5.87 33.09
N GLY A 52 47.31 7.07 32.94
CA GLY A 52 47.77 8.03 31.93
C GLY A 52 46.77 9.07 31.41
N SER A 53 46.78 10.23 32.04
CA SER A 53 46.74 11.59 31.45
C SER A 53 45.47 12.17 30.82
N VAL A 54 45.00 13.19 31.54
CA VAL A 54 44.24 14.38 31.11
C VAL A 54 45.00 15.23 30.06
N GLY A 55 44.24 15.75 29.10
CA GLY A 55 44.55 16.88 28.21
C GLY A 55 43.38 17.01 27.22
N GLY A 56 42.67 18.12 27.05
CA GLY A 56 43.09 19.50 27.18
C GLY A 56 43.07 20.17 25.80
N GLY A 57 41.88 20.52 25.31
CA GLY A 57 41.68 21.72 24.51
C GLY A 57 41.85 21.69 22.98
N THR A 58 40.91 22.41 22.37
CA THR A 58 41.01 23.24 21.16
C THR A 58 40.52 22.70 19.81
N SER A 59 39.61 23.51 19.27
CA SER A 59 39.03 23.54 17.95
C SER A 59 40.04 23.42 16.81
N ARG A 60 39.62 22.77 15.71
CA ARG A 60 39.87 23.27 14.35
C ARG A 60 38.80 22.75 13.40
N THR A 61 38.24 23.72 12.68
CA THR A 61 37.43 23.63 11.48
C THR A 61 38.28 23.20 10.27
N ASP A 62 37.55 22.94 9.18
CA ASP A 62 37.93 22.87 7.77
C ASP A 62 38.22 21.45 7.24
N ALA A 63 37.29 20.81 6.51
CA ALA A 63 36.73 21.10 5.19
C ALA A 63 37.54 20.43 4.05
N ALA A 64 36.91 19.47 3.38
CA ALA A 64 37.01 19.23 1.94
C ALA A 64 36.01 18.14 1.53
N GLY A 65 35.05 18.47 0.66
CA GLY A 65 34.18 17.46 0.06
C GLY A 65 32.87 17.95 -0.56
N ARG A 66 32.88 18.98 -1.42
CA ARG A 66 31.78 19.18 -2.38
C ARG A 66 32.23 20.00 -3.59
N ALA A 67 32.24 19.37 -4.76
CA ALA A 67 32.04 20.03 -6.05
C ALA A 67 31.51 19.00 -7.06
N GLY A 68 30.26 19.18 -7.46
CA GLY A 68 29.55 18.37 -8.45
C GLY A 68 28.25 19.08 -8.76
N ALA A 69 28.34 20.16 -9.54
CA ALA A 69 27.21 20.91 -10.08
C ALA A 69 27.15 20.69 -11.59
N LEU A 70 25.98 20.33 -12.10
CA LEU A 70 25.62 20.37 -13.51
C LEU A 70 24.36 21.26 -13.69
N PRO A 71 24.16 21.85 -14.88
CA PRO A 71 23.50 23.14 -15.06
C PRO A 71 21.97 23.05 -15.20
N GLY A 72 21.31 24.18 -14.93
CA GLY A 72 19.85 24.34 -14.98
C GLY A 72 19.23 24.37 -16.39
N PRO A 73 17.89 24.36 -16.47
CA PRO A 73 17.14 24.46 -17.72
C PRO A 73 16.97 25.93 -18.18
N PRO A 74 16.90 26.22 -19.49
CA PRO A 74 16.62 27.56 -19.98
C PRO A 74 15.11 27.86 -20.06
N ASP A 75 14.77 29.10 -19.75
CA ASP A 75 13.50 29.75 -20.00
C ASP A 75 13.17 29.82 -21.50
N GLY A 76 11.89 29.62 -21.84
CA GLY A 76 11.35 29.80 -23.19
C GLY A 76 9.88 30.19 -23.12
N ILE A 77 9.61 31.45 -23.46
CA ILE A 77 8.33 32.14 -23.47
C ILE A 77 7.58 31.89 -24.78
N GLY A 78 6.26 31.67 -24.70
CA GLY A 78 5.29 31.78 -25.81
C GLY A 78 3.98 31.06 -25.42
N GLY A 79 2.83 31.68 -25.20
CA GLY A 79 2.26 32.88 -25.83
C GLY A 79 1.29 32.45 -26.93
N GLY A 80 0.02 32.17 -26.58
CA GLY A 80 -1.02 31.94 -27.60
C GLY A 80 -2.29 31.21 -27.14
N ALA A 81 -3.29 31.96 -26.70
CA ALA A 81 -4.73 31.69 -26.88
C ALA A 81 -5.39 33.08 -27.08
N PRO A 82 -6.55 33.26 -27.75
CA PRO A 82 -7.60 32.28 -28.05
C PRO A 82 -8.20 32.38 -29.49
N THR A 83 -9.00 31.39 -29.91
CA THR A 83 -10.07 31.63 -30.90
C THR A 83 -11.34 30.89 -30.54
N ARG A 84 -12.37 31.69 -30.25
CA ARG A 84 -13.80 31.34 -30.15
C ARG A 84 -14.41 31.63 -31.52
N ILE A 85 -15.11 30.67 -32.13
CA ILE A 85 -16.08 30.92 -33.20
C ILE A 85 -17.37 30.23 -32.79
N GLY A 86 -18.46 31.00 -32.73
CA GLY A 86 -19.80 30.56 -32.37
C GLY A 86 -20.59 29.97 -33.56
N PRO A 87 -21.83 29.53 -33.33
CA PRO A 87 -22.67 28.89 -34.34
C PRO A 87 -23.46 29.92 -35.15
N GLY A 88 -23.71 29.63 -36.43
CA GLY A 88 -24.57 30.42 -37.32
C GLY A 88 -25.43 29.48 -38.16
N GLU A 89 -26.73 29.63 -38.01
CA GLU A 89 -27.85 28.90 -38.62
C GLU A 89 -28.10 29.23 -40.10
N ASP A 90 -29.02 28.43 -40.66
CA ASP A 90 -29.92 28.66 -41.80
C ASP A 90 -29.60 28.10 -43.20
N ALA A 91 -30.43 27.11 -43.56
CA ALA A 91 -30.66 26.52 -44.86
C ALA A 91 -31.59 27.39 -45.74
N PRO A 92 -31.71 27.11 -47.05
CA PRO A 92 -32.95 26.45 -47.52
C PRO A 92 -32.76 25.37 -48.61
N ALA A 93 -33.86 24.69 -48.91
CA ALA A 93 -34.01 23.32 -49.41
C ALA A 93 -34.21 23.13 -50.95
N VAL A 94 -33.73 21.97 -51.47
CA VAL A 94 -34.38 20.98 -52.41
C VAL A 94 -34.58 21.43 -53.90
N PRO A 95 -34.38 20.58 -54.96
CA PRO A 95 -34.91 19.20 -55.11
C PRO A 95 -34.03 18.09 -55.71
N ALA A 96 -34.50 16.86 -55.51
CA ALA A 96 -34.00 15.60 -56.07
C ALA A 96 -34.56 15.30 -57.47
N PRO A 97 -33.91 14.41 -58.23
CA PRO A 97 -34.63 13.37 -58.97
C PRO A 97 -34.03 11.95 -58.82
N GLU A 98 -34.89 10.94 -59.01
CA GLU A 98 -34.66 9.49 -58.89
C GLU A 98 -33.82 8.84 -60.02
N GLU A 99 -32.97 7.86 -59.63
CA GLU A 99 -32.55 6.53 -60.20
C GLU A 99 -32.25 6.32 -61.72
N PRO A 100 -31.27 5.45 -62.15
CA PRO A 100 -31.17 4.02 -61.76
C PRO A 100 -29.77 3.33 -61.72
N SER A 101 -29.76 2.11 -61.17
CA SER A 101 -28.83 0.96 -61.30
C SER A 101 -27.49 1.09 -62.05
N ALA A 102 -26.41 0.69 -61.36
CA ALA A 102 -25.26 0.03 -62.00
C ALA A 102 -24.65 -1.02 -61.05
N GLU A 103 -24.50 -2.23 -61.59
CA GLU A 103 -24.00 -3.45 -60.96
C GLU A 103 -22.48 -3.58 -61.19
N ALA A 104 -21.74 -3.94 -60.11
CA ALA A 104 -20.40 -4.58 -60.03
C ALA A 104 -19.15 -3.78 -60.51
N PRO A 105 -17.98 -3.92 -59.84
CA PRO A 105 -17.28 -5.21 -59.68
C PRO A 105 -16.86 -5.57 -58.25
N GLU A 106 -16.94 -6.86 -57.92
CA GLU A 106 -16.15 -7.47 -56.85
C GLU A 106 -14.65 -7.26 -57.14
N ALA A 107 -13.93 -6.76 -56.13
CA ALA A 107 -12.49 -6.68 -56.11
C ALA A 107 -11.95 -7.22 -54.77
N PRO A 108 -10.74 -7.78 -54.77
CA PRO A 108 -10.37 -8.99 -54.05
C PRO A 108 -10.08 -8.75 -52.56
N GLY A 109 -10.09 -9.86 -51.83
CA GLY A 109 -9.99 -9.88 -50.37
C GLY A 109 -8.73 -9.28 -49.75
N SER A 110 -8.88 -9.09 -48.44
CA SER A 110 -7.84 -9.21 -47.43
C SER A 110 -6.60 -8.35 -47.64
N THR A 111 -6.72 -7.08 -47.30
CA THR A 111 -5.70 -6.46 -46.45
C THR A 111 -6.26 -6.45 -45.03
N SER A 112 -5.86 -7.46 -44.25
CA SER A 112 -5.90 -7.37 -42.80
C SER A 112 -5.14 -6.10 -42.42
N THR A 113 -5.89 -5.09 -42.01
CA THR A 113 -5.41 -3.93 -41.28
C THR A 113 -4.41 -4.42 -40.23
N PRO A 114 -3.26 -3.76 -40.03
CA PRO A 114 -2.40 -4.07 -38.89
C PRO A 114 -3.28 -4.10 -37.65
N GLU A 115 -3.32 -5.23 -36.94
CA GLU A 115 -4.16 -5.44 -35.76
C GLU A 115 -3.96 -4.23 -34.85
N GLU A 116 -4.96 -3.33 -34.79
CA GLU A 116 -4.91 -2.15 -33.92
C GLU A 116 -4.70 -2.70 -32.51
N GLY A 117 -3.49 -2.45 -31.99
CA GLY A 117 -2.95 -3.21 -30.87
C GLY A 117 -3.96 -3.28 -29.74
N ARG A 118 -4.34 -4.51 -29.37
CA ARG A 118 -5.32 -4.77 -28.31
C ARG A 118 -4.92 -3.98 -27.06
N ARG A 119 -5.80 -3.08 -26.62
CA ARG A 119 -5.62 -2.30 -25.39
C ARG A 119 -6.63 -2.75 -24.35
N PHE A 120 -6.14 -2.97 -23.14
CA PHE A 120 -6.99 -3.23 -21.98
C PHE A 120 -6.80 -2.11 -20.97
N THR A 121 -7.89 -1.61 -20.39
CA THR A 121 -7.83 -0.62 -19.31
C THR A 121 -8.93 -0.91 -18.31
N GLN A 122 -8.57 -1.06 -17.04
CA GLN A 122 -9.55 -1.39 -16.00
C GLN A 122 -9.07 -0.92 -14.63
N TRP A 123 -10.02 -0.44 -13.83
CA TRP A 123 -9.84 -0.20 -12.39
C TRP A 123 -10.27 -1.45 -11.61
N ALA A 124 -9.57 -1.77 -10.54
CA ALA A 124 -9.93 -2.81 -9.58
C ALA A 124 -9.64 -2.36 -8.15
N GLY A 125 -10.31 -2.94 -7.17
CA GLY A 125 -10.13 -2.65 -5.76
C GLY A 125 -11.44 -2.70 -4.99
N PRO A 126 -11.43 -2.33 -3.70
CA PRO A 126 -12.65 -2.22 -2.91
C PRO A 126 -13.68 -1.35 -3.62
N GLY A 127 -14.93 -1.80 -3.68
CA GLY A 127 -16.00 -1.00 -4.29
C GLY A 127 -16.02 -0.94 -5.81
N CYS A 128 -15.10 -1.58 -6.51
CA CYS A 128 -15.14 -1.69 -7.96
C CYS A 128 -16.03 -2.85 -8.41
N THR A 129 -16.78 -2.66 -9.50
CA THR A 129 -17.58 -3.72 -10.15
C THR A 129 -16.77 -4.61 -11.08
N ALA A 130 -15.52 -4.26 -11.36
CA ALA A 130 -14.63 -4.95 -12.28
C ALA A 130 -13.27 -5.25 -11.63
N GLY A 131 -12.56 -6.23 -12.21
CA GLY A 131 -11.38 -6.82 -11.59
C GLY A 131 -11.71 -7.56 -10.31
N GLU A 132 -10.68 -8.12 -9.67
CA GLU A 132 -10.81 -8.83 -8.41
C GLU A 132 -10.02 -8.12 -7.31
N TYR A 133 -10.57 -8.15 -6.10
CA TYR A 133 -9.91 -7.69 -4.89
C TYR A 133 -10.12 -8.74 -3.79
N ARG A 134 -9.03 -9.24 -3.21
CA ARG A 134 -9.04 -10.27 -2.16
C ARG A 134 -8.23 -9.81 -0.96
N GLU A 135 -8.77 -10.03 0.24
CA GLU A 135 -8.08 -9.79 1.51
C GLU A 135 -7.73 -11.12 2.17
N TYR A 136 -6.52 -11.23 2.70
CA TYR A 136 -6.07 -12.37 3.48
C TYR A 136 -5.56 -11.92 4.85
N GLY A 137 -5.76 -12.76 5.86
CA GLY A 137 -5.41 -12.42 7.24
C GLY A 137 -6.31 -11.34 7.85
N ARG A 138 -7.50 -11.10 7.27
CA ARG A 138 -8.46 -10.12 7.80
C ARG A 138 -8.89 -10.50 9.22
N PHE A 139 -8.77 -9.56 10.14
CA PHE A 139 -9.32 -9.63 11.49
C PHE A 139 -9.87 -8.28 11.91
N GLU A 140 -10.94 -8.28 12.69
CA GLU A 140 -11.57 -7.06 13.19
C GLU A 140 -11.29 -6.93 14.69
N ARG A 141 -10.64 -5.83 15.09
CA ARG A 141 -10.32 -5.52 16.49
C ARG A 141 -10.36 -4.02 16.69
N GLY A 142 -11.54 -3.44 16.45
CA GLY A 142 -11.70 -1.99 16.41
C GLY A 142 -10.65 -1.35 15.50
N GLU A 143 -9.92 -0.40 16.04
CA GLU A 143 -8.92 0.36 15.28
C GLU A 143 -7.58 -0.37 15.10
N ALA A 144 -7.36 -1.51 15.79
CA ALA A 144 -6.14 -2.30 15.65
C ALA A 144 -6.24 -3.37 14.54
N GLY A 145 -7.43 -3.61 14.02
CA GLY A 145 -7.67 -4.57 12.95
C GLY A 145 -7.92 -3.90 11.61
N TRP A 146 -8.42 -4.70 10.68
CA TRP A 146 -8.92 -4.22 9.40
C TRP A 146 -10.24 -3.48 9.59
N TYR A 147 -10.45 -2.41 8.82
CA TYR A 147 -11.76 -1.78 8.68
C TYR A 147 -11.91 -1.15 7.29
N ALA A 148 -13.16 -1.00 6.86
CA ALA A 148 -13.47 -0.27 5.65
C ALA A 148 -13.67 1.22 5.96
N VAL A 149 -13.17 2.08 5.09
CA VAL A 149 -13.46 3.52 5.08
C VAL A 149 -14.37 3.79 3.90
N ALA A 150 -15.52 4.41 4.16
CA ALA A 150 -16.63 4.49 3.20
C ALA A 150 -16.36 5.39 1.98
N SER A 151 -15.36 6.27 2.05
CA SER A 151 -15.07 7.26 1.02
C SER A 151 -13.62 7.73 1.10
N GLY A 152 -13.14 8.38 0.03
CA GLY A 152 -11.79 8.93 -0.07
C GLY A 152 -10.93 8.24 -1.13
N GLY A 153 -11.32 7.04 -1.56
CA GLY A 153 -10.77 6.34 -2.72
C GLY A 153 -11.25 6.91 -4.05
N PHE A 154 -10.81 6.28 -5.13
CA PHE A 154 -11.17 6.65 -6.50
C PHE A 154 -12.64 6.32 -6.78
N THR A 155 -13.36 7.31 -7.30
CA THR A 155 -14.73 7.15 -7.80
C THR A 155 -14.74 7.23 -9.34
N GLY A 156 -15.47 6.32 -9.98
CA GLY A 156 -15.54 6.20 -11.43
C GLY A 156 -14.99 4.87 -11.92
N GLY A 157 -15.11 4.58 -13.22
CA GLY A 157 -14.68 3.29 -13.79
C GLY A 157 -15.34 2.07 -13.14
N GLY A 158 -16.52 2.24 -12.54
CA GLY A 158 -17.22 1.21 -11.76
C GLY A 158 -16.88 1.15 -10.28
N CYS A 159 -16.07 2.08 -9.74
CA CYS A 159 -15.67 2.13 -8.34
C CYS A 159 -16.43 3.19 -7.53
N ASP A 160 -16.83 2.85 -6.30
CA ASP A 160 -17.60 3.70 -5.39
C ASP A 160 -16.77 4.61 -4.47
N GLY A 161 -15.44 4.44 -4.45
CA GLY A 161 -14.51 5.23 -3.64
C GLY A 161 -14.30 4.76 -2.20
N ARG A 162 -14.84 3.61 -1.77
CA ARG A 162 -14.46 3.02 -0.48
C ARG A 162 -13.06 2.41 -0.54
N PHE A 163 -12.38 2.26 0.59
CA PHE A 163 -11.09 1.58 0.66
C PHE A 163 -10.95 0.79 1.97
N SER A 164 -9.96 -0.09 2.02
CA SER A 164 -9.65 -0.87 3.22
C SER A 164 -8.44 -0.28 3.94
N ALA A 165 -8.58 -0.03 5.25
CA ALA A 165 -7.48 0.24 6.14
C ALA A 165 -6.89 -1.10 6.61
N VAL A 166 -5.66 -1.38 6.19
CA VAL A 166 -4.92 -2.61 6.43
C VAL A 166 -3.97 -2.41 7.62
N PRO A 167 -4.08 -3.18 8.71
CA PRO A 167 -3.19 -3.02 9.85
C PRO A 167 -1.75 -3.29 9.44
N MET A 168 -0.82 -2.50 9.96
CA MET A 168 0.61 -2.78 9.73
C MET A 168 1.10 -3.90 10.66
N SER A 169 2.22 -4.53 10.31
CA SER A 169 2.86 -5.59 11.07
C SER A 169 3.49 -5.12 12.39
N GLY A 170 3.62 -3.81 12.58
CA GLY A 170 4.40 -3.17 13.64
C GLY A 170 5.91 -3.29 13.47
N SER A 171 6.39 -3.79 12.33
CA SER A 171 7.80 -3.93 12.02
C SER A 171 8.13 -3.30 10.66
N PRO A 172 9.20 -2.50 10.55
CA PRO A 172 9.64 -1.98 9.27
C PRO A 172 10.24 -3.05 8.34
N THR A 173 10.53 -4.25 8.86
CA THR A 173 11.27 -5.30 8.13
C THR A 173 10.55 -6.64 8.07
N GLU A 174 9.48 -6.82 8.84
CA GLU A 174 8.77 -8.10 8.93
C GLU A 174 7.31 -7.96 8.49
N ASP A 175 6.80 -9.04 7.90
CA ASP A 175 5.41 -9.19 7.49
C ASP A 175 4.70 -10.05 8.56
N ARG A 176 3.40 -9.83 8.80
CA ARG A 176 2.60 -10.64 9.75
C ARG A 176 1.40 -11.33 9.09
N GLY A 177 1.34 -11.30 7.77
CA GLY A 177 0.42 -12.10 6.96
C GLY A 177 -0.92 -11.44 6.65
N SER A 178 -1.13 -10.18 7.03
CA SER A 178 -2.23 -9.39 6.46
C SER A 178 -1.85 -8.93 5.04
N THR A 179 -2.68 -9.25 4.05
CA THR A 179 -2.44 -8.86 2.65
C THR A 179 -3.71 -8.46 1.92
N ALA A 180 -3.54 -7.64 0.87
CA ALA A 180 -4.59 -7.30 -0.07
C ALA A 180 -4.09 -7.51 -1.50
N THR A 181 -4.83 -8.24 -2.31
CA THR A 181 -4.47 -8.58 -3.69
C THR A 181 -5.47 -7.99 -4.67
N TRP A 182 -4.96 -7.30 -5.69
CA TRP A 182 -5.71 -6.88 -6.88
C TRP A 182 -5.35 -7.79 -8.04
N SER A 183 -6.33 -8.23 -8.82
CA SER A 183 -6.06 -9.00 -10.04
C SER A 183 -6.98 -8.65 -11.20
N TRP A 184 -6.42 -8.74 -12.40
CA TRP A 184 -7.09 -8.55 -13.68
C TRP A 184 -6.85 -9.77 -14.55
N HIS A 185 -7.93 -10.40 -15.01
CA HIS A 185 -7.87 -11.50 -15.98
C HIS A 185 -7.82 -10.91 -17.39
N LEU A 186 -6.65 -10.97 -18.01
CA LEU A 186 -6.37 -10.34 -19.30
C LEU A 186 -6.64 -11.28 -20.47
N GLY A 187 -6.57 -12.60 -20.23
CA GLY A 187 -6.50 -13.60 -21.30
C GLY A 187 -5.14 -13.54 -22.00
N GLU A 188 -5.10 -13.98 -23.26
CA GLU A 188 -3.87 -14.05 -24.03
C GLU A 188 -3.57 -12.77 -24.85
N GLY A 189 -2.29 -12.54 -25.13
CA GLY A 189 -1.83 -11.54 -26.11
C GLY A 189 -1.33 -10.21 -25.54
N PHE A 190 -1.46 -9.97 -24.24
CA PHE A 190 -0.87 -8.80 -23.58
C PHE A 190 0.55 -9.10 -23.10
N ARG A 191 1.47 -8.15 -23.32
CA ARG A 191 2.89 -8.28 -22.97
C ARG A 191 3.25 -7.44 -21.74
N SER A 192 2.60 -6.30 -21.55
CA SER A 192 2.91 -5.42 -20.43
C SER A 192 1.73 -4.57 -19.99
N CYS A 193 1.68 -4.24 -18.71
CA CYS A 193 0.71 -3.33 -18.12
C CYS A 193 1.40 -2.16 -17.41
N ALA A 194 0.99 -0.93 -17.76
CA ALA A 194 1.26 0.25 -16.94
C ALA A 194 0.32 0.24 -15.74
N LEU A 195 0.86 0.41 -14.54
CA LEU A 195 0.14 0.33 -13.28
C LEU A 195 0.09 1.70 -12.61
N THR A 196 -1.11 2.06 -12.14
CA THR A 196 -1.37 3.25 -11.33
C THR A 196 -2.03 2.82 -10.02
N VAL A 197 -1.54 3.32 -8.89
CA VAL A 197 -2.13 3.12 -7.56
C VAL A 197 -2.84 4.40 -7.13
N PHE A 198 -4.11 4.33 -6.78
CA PHE A 198 -4.78 5.46 -6.15
C PHE A 198 -4.53 5.42 -4.64
N VAL A 199 -3.99 6.51 -4.10
CA VAL A 199 -3.83 6.66 -2.65
C VAL A 199 -4.99 7.51 -2.16
N PRO A 200 -5.86 6.98 -1.28
CA PRO A 200 -7.08 7.67 -0.91
C PRO A 200 -6.82 8.88 -0.02
N GLU A 201 -7.78 9.81 0.00
CA GLU A 201 -7.92 10.75 1.11
C GLU A 201 -8.40 10.02 2.37
N GLY A 202 -8.12 10.58 3.54
CA GLY A 202 -8.59 10.00 4.80
C GLY A 202 -7.84 10.56 6.01
N ARG A 203 -8.16 10.02 7.19
CA ARG A 203 -7.42 10.38 8.39
C ARG A 203 -5.98 9.92 8.25
N ALA A 204 -5.07 10.63 8.90
CA ALA A 204 -3.63 10.34 8.80
C ALA A 204 -3.30 8.87 9.09
N ARG A 205 -4.01 8.26 10.05
CA ARG A 205 -3.85 6.85 10.42
C ARG A 205 -4.35 5.86 9.36
N ASP A 206 -5.42 6.19 8.63
CA ASP A 206 -6.06 5.27 7.67
C ASP A 206 -5.18 5.11 6.42
N VAL A 207 -4.34 6.11 6.17
CA VAL A 207 -3.49 6.28 4.99
C VAL A 207 -2.08 6.66 5.45
N ALA A 208 -1.46 5.79 6.24
CA ALA A 208 -0.21 6.04 6.97
C ALA A 208 1.02 5.32 6.40
N GLY A 209 0.85 4.53 5.35
CA GLY A 209 1.93 3.75 4.74
C GLY A 209 3.13 4.61 4.32
N ASP A 210 4.29 4.33 4.92
CA ASP A 210 5.53 5.08 4.69
C ASP A 210 6.77 4.18 4.83
N PRO A 211 7.06 3.37 3.79
CA PRO A 211 6.21 3.11 2.63
C PRO A 211 5.17 2.00 2.87
N THR A 212 4.16 1.94 2.01
CA THR A 212 3.43 0.70 1.72
C THR A 212 4.18 -0.09 0.67
N VAL A 213 4.37 -1.38 0.92
CA VAL A 213 5.14 -2.27 0.04
C VAL A 213 4.19 -3.14 -0.78
N TYR A 214 4.43 -3.20 -2.08
CA TYR A 214 3.68 -3.99 -3.04
C TYR A 214 4.59 -4.98 -3.76
N ARG A 215 4.03 -6.12 -4.17
CA ARG A 215 4.66 -7.14 -4.99
C ARG A 215 3.82 -7.37 -6.23
N VAL A 216 4.44 -7.54 -7.38
CA VAL A 216 3.74 -7.91 -8.62
C VAL A 216 3.87 -9.42 -8.80
N LEU A 217 2.74 -10.10 -8.97
CA LEU A 217 2.60 -11.55 -8.96
C LEU A 217 2.40 -12.09 -10.38
N SER A 218 2.92 -13.29 -10.66
CA SER A 218 2.54 -14.05 -11.86
C SER A 218 1.29 -14.90 -11.65
N ASP A 219 0.96 -15.24 -10.41
CA ASP A 219 -0.26 -15.95 -10.04
C ASP A 219 -0.96 -15.20 -8.88
N PRO A 220 -2.20 -14.70 -9.07
CA PRO A 220 -2.93 -14.00 -8.01
C PRO A 220 -3.26 -14.85 -6.77
N ALA A 221 -3.23 -16.18 -6.88
CA ALA A 221 -3.51 -17.10 -5.79
C ALA A 221 -2.25 -17.50 -5.00
N ASP A 222 -1.06 -17.24 -5.51
CA ASP A 222 0.22 -17.58 -4.86
C ASP A 222 1.04 -16.31 -4.54
N ALA A 223 1.10 -15.95 -3.26
CA ALA A 223 1.89 -14.82 -2.77
C ALA A 223 3.41 -15.00 -2.98
N HIS A 224 3.89 -16.23 -3.21
CA HIS A 224 5.29 -16.52 -3.51
C HIS A 224 5.63 -16.38 -5.00
N SER A 225 4.63 -16.22 -5.87
CA SER A 225 4.81 -15.97 -7.30
C SER A 225 5.28 -14.55 -7.64
N ALA A 226 5.62 -13.75 -6.63
CA ALA A 226 6.13 -12.41 -6.78
C ALA A 226 7.42 -12.41 -7.61
N TYR A 227 7.43 -11.67 -8.71
CA TYR A 227 8.60 -11.55 -9.58
C TYR A 227 9.27 -10.17 -9.52
N THR A 228 8.61 -9.18 -8.92
CA THR A 228 9.17 -7.86 -8.63
C THR A 228 8.32 -7.15 -7.56
N GLY A 229 8.74 -5.97 -7.13
CA GLY A 229 8.00 -5.16 -6.16
C GLY A 229 8.27 -3.68 -6.29
N PHE A 230 7.44 -2.88 -5.64
CA PHE A 230 7.54 -1.43 -5.57
C PHE A 230 6.99 -0.92 -4.23
N ALA A 231 7.18 0.36 -3.96
CA ALA A 231 6.78 0.99 -2.71
C ALA A 231 6.12 2.35 -2.99
N VAL A 232 5.08 2.69 -2.22
CA VAL A 232 4.39 3.99 -2.30
C VAL A 232 4.41 4.65 -0.93
N ARG A 233 4.77 5.93 -0.87
CA ARG A 233 4.67 6.75 0.35
C ARG A 233 3.28 7.37 0.42
N GLN A 234 2.32 6.62 0.96
CA GLN A 234 0.93 7.05 0.99
C GLN A 234 0.73 8.36 1.74
N THR A 235 1.54 8.62 2.76
CA THR A 235 1.55 9.88 3.51
C THR A 235 1.83 11.12 2.65
N GLN A 236 2.46 10.95 1.48
CA GLN A 236 2.82 12.03 0.55
C GLN A 236 1.89 12.15 -0.65
N HIS A 237 0.99 11.18 -0.85
CA HIS A 237 0.22 11.02 -2.07
C HIS A 237 -1.30 10.93 -1.83
N ARG A 238 -1.79 11.26 -0.64
CA ARG A 238 -3.23 11.23 -0.33
C ARG A 238 -4.05 12.00 -1.38
N GLY A 239 -5.16 11.39 -1.78
CA GLY A 239 -6.07 11.90 -2.81
C GLY A 239 -5.54 11.87 -4.24
N SER A 240 -4.43 11.18 -4.51
CA SER A 240 -3.78 11.21 -5.83
C SER A 240 -3.55 9.83 -6.44
N ALA A 241 -3.48 9.81 -7.77
CA ALA A 241 -3.11 8.65 -8.55
C ALA A 241 -1.59 8.65 -8.77
N VAL A 242 -0.91 7.59 -8.34
CA VAL A 242 0.54 7.42 -8.42
C VAL A 242 0.86 6.40 -9.51
N GLU A 243 1.54 6.83 -10.56
CA GLU A 243 2.10 5.93 -11.57
C GLU A 243 3.32 5.22 -10.99
N VAL A 244 3.29 3.88 -10.95
CA VAL A 244 4.34 3.09 -10.28
C VAL A 244 5.22 2.31 -11.24
N GLY A 245 4.84 2.25 -12.53
CA GLY A 245 5.69 1.71 -13.59
C GLY A 245 4.93 0.88 -14.62
N ASN A 246 5.70 0.24 -15.50
CA ASN A 246 5.21 -0.71 -16.50
C ASN A 246 5.83 -2.08 -16.25
N TYR A 247 5.00 -3.11 -16.15
CA TYR A 247 5.41 -4.45 -15.72
C TYR A 247 5.06 -5.49 -16.79
N PRO A 248 5.90 -6.52 -16.99
CA PRO A 248 5.60 -7.59 -17.93
C PRO A 248 4.41 -8.44 -17.44
N VAL A 249 3.53 -8.85 -18.34
CA VAL A 249 2.48 -9.84 -18.04
C VAL A 249 3.13 -11.23 -18.07
N LYS A 250 2.92 -12.02 -17.01
CA LYS A 250 3.50 -13.37 -16.85
C LYS A 250 2.39 -14.38 -16.58
N GLY A 251 1.58 -14.66 -17.60
CA GLY A 251 0.40 -15.52 -17.49
C GLY A 251 -0.79 -14.91 -18.22
N ASP A 252 -1.98 -15.37 -17.88
CA ASP A 252 -3.28 -14.85 -18.33
C ASP A 252 -3.85 -13.76 -17.41
N ALA A 253 -3.22 -13.55 -16.25
CA ALA A 253 -3.58 -12.53 -15.27
C ALA A 253 -2.42 -11.57 -14.99
N PHE A 254 -2.78 -10.36 -14.56
CA PHE A 254 -1.88 -9.41 -13.92
C PHE A 254 -2.35 -9.21 -12.48
N ALA A 255 -1.43 -9.24 -11.52
CA ALA A 255 -1.79 -9.17 -10.12
C ALA A 255 -0.77 -8.42 -9.26
N VAL A 256 -1.27 -7.74 -8.23
CA VAL A 256 -0.50 -6.93 -7.30
C VAL A 256 -0.92 -7.27 -5.88
N LEU A 257 0.05 -7.46 -4.99
CA LEU A 257 -0.12 -7.82 -3.59
C LEU A 257 0.45 -6.71 -2.71
N LEU A 258 -0.37 -6.11 -1.85
CA LEU A 258 0.08 -5.32 -0.71
C LEU A 258 0.41 -6.26 0.45
N ILE A 259 1.54 -6.02 1.11
CA ILE A 259 1.93 -6.69 2.37
C ILE A 259 1.85 -5.72 3.56
N ASP A 260 1.59 -6.24 4.75
CA ASP A 260 1.40 -5.46 5.98
C ASP A 260 2.66 -4.84 6.59
N ARG A 261 3.86 -5.05 6.02
CA ARG A 261 5.12 -4.49 6.52
C ARG A 261 5.02 -3.00 6.78
N GLY A 262 5.27 -2.57 8.00
CA GLY A 262 5.19 -1.16 8.39
C GLY A 262 5.18 -1.01 9.90
N ARG A 263 5.53 0.19 10.38
CA ARG A 263 5.52 0.51 11.82
C ARG A 263 4.25 1.30 12.18
N ASP A 264 3.54 0.81 13.17
CA ASP A 264 2.29 1.39 13.72
C ASP A 264 2.41 1.78 15.20
N TRP A 265 3.62 2.06 15.68
CA TRP A 265 3.88 2.46 17.06
C TRP A 265 5.11 3.37 17.17
N GLY A 266 5.35 3.89 18.38
CA GLY A 266 6.51 4.70 18.73
C GLY A 266 6.20 6.20 18.74
N ALA A 267 5.94 6.78 17.56
CA ALA A 267 5.47 8.15 17.47
C ALA A 267 3.93 8.22 17.60
N SER A 268 3.40 9.29 18.16
CA SER A 268 1.96 9.42 18.45
C SER A 268 1.08 9.39 17.20
N ASP A 269 1.61 9.85 16.06
CA ASP A 269 0.98 9.81 14.74
C ASP A 269 1.03 8.42 14.07
N ARG A 270 1.81 7.48 14.65
CA ARG A 270 1.95 6.11 14.15
C ARG A 270 1.09 5.10 14.88
N VAL A 271 0.64 5.40 16.11
CA VAL A 271 -0.14 4.47 16.92
C VAL A 271 -1.41 4.05 16.17
N GLY A 272 -1.49 2.76 15.81
CA GLY A 272 -2.62 2.22 15.05
C GLY A 272 -2.66 2.75 13.61
N ALA A 273 -1.50 2.98 13.00
CA ALA A 273 -1.36 3.30 11.58
C ALA A 273 -1.72 2.11 10.69
N HIS A 274 -2.35 2.41 9.56
CA HIS A 274 -2.76 1.46 8.53
C HIS A 274 -2.15 1.82 7.18
N HIS A 275 -1.92 0.80 6.36
CA HIS A 275 -1.81 1.00 4.92
C HIS A 275 -3.21 1.15 4.34
N ALA A 276 -3.37 2.01 3.35
CA ALA A 276 -4.59 2.11 2.58
C ALA A 276 -4.54 1.17 1.37
N ALA A 277 -5.46 0.22 1.30
CA ALA A 277 -5.73 -0.58 0.10
C ALA A 277 -6.95 0.00 -0.61
N ALA A 278 -6.72 0.83 -1.63
CA ALA A 278 -7.76 1.45 -2.45
C ALA A 278 -7.74 0.90 -3.89
N GLN A 279 -8.11 1.71 -4.87
CA GLN A 279 -8.24 1.28 -6.25
C GLN A 279 -6.89 1.34 -6.99
N MET A 280 -6.71 0.43 -7.93
CA MET A 280 -5.59 0.42 -8.87
C MET A 280 -6.11 0.37 -10.29
N ARG A 281 -5.38 0.98 -11.21
CA ARG A 281 -5.66 0.95 -12.65
C ARG A 281 -4.53 0.25 -13.38
N VAL A 282 -4.89 -0.58 -14.33
CA VAL A 282 -3.94 -1.09 -15.33
C VAL A 282 -4.29 -0.56 -16.72
N VAL A 283 -3.26 -0.37 -17.54
CA VAL A 283 -3.35 -0.14 -18.98
C VAL A 283 -2.40 -1.11 -19.67
N CYS A 284 -2.93 -2.14 -20.34
CA CYS A 284 -2.15 -3.22 -20.93
C CYS A 284 -2.13 -3.20 -22.45
N ARG A 285 -1.03 -3.71 -23.01
CA ARG A 285 -0.70 -3.77 -24.45
C ARG A 285 0.22 -4.97 -24.79
#